data_AF-A0A833ZYE3-F1
#
_entry.id   AF-A0A833ZYE3-F1
#
_cell.length_a   1.000
_cell.length_b   1.000
_cell.length_c   1.000
_cell.angle_alpha   90.00
_cell.angle_beta   90.00
_cell.angle_gamma   90.00
#
_symmetry.space_group_name_H-M   'P 1'
#
loop_
_entity.id
_entity.type
_entity.pdbx_description
1 polymer ?
#
loop_
_entity_poly.entity_id
_entity_poly.type
_entity_poly.pdbx_seq_one_letter_code
_entity_poly.pdbx_strand_id
1 'polypeptide(L)'
;MCSMLICFLVPAFITSSAFNKERTRQVVSPQWSTDTEDTGYCMEFKTESLTHHCALENRPLTRWMQYLREGYTVCVDCQPPAMNSVSLRCSGDGLDSDGNQTLHWQAVGNPRCQGTWKKVRRVDQCSCPAVHSFIFI
;
A
#
# COMPACT_ATOMS: atom_id res chain seq x y z
N MET A 1 21.91 -6.51 -7.60
CA MET A 1 21.54 -7.55 -6.62
C MET A 1 21.30 -6.84 -5.30
N CYS A 2 20.06 -6.74 -4.84
CA CYS A 2 19.76 -6.11 -3.55
C CYS A 2 20.13 -7.12 -2.45
N SER A 3 21.10 -6.80 -1.59
CA SER A 3 21.43 -7.64 -0.43
C SER A 3 20.26 -7.61 0.56
N MET A 4 20.06 -8.70 1.32
CA MET A 4 19.02 -8.81 2.36
C MET A 4 18.97 -7.57 3.27
N LEU A 5 20.11 -6.94 3.57
CA LEU A 5 20.17 -5.74 4.40
C LEU A 5 19.61 -4.45 3.75
N ILE A 6 19.59 -4.38 2.41
CA ILE A 6 19.31 -3.16 1.66
C ILE A 6 17.82 -3.03 1.33
N CYS A 7 17.09 -4.15 1.17
CA CYS A 7 15.65 -4.13 0.91
C CYS A 7 14.82 -3.53 2.07
N PHE A 8 15.32 -3.58 3.31
CA PHE A 8 14.64 -3.01 4.49
C PHE A 8 14.74 -1.48 4.60
N LEU A 9 15.64 -0.86 3.84
CA LEU A 9 15.89 0.58 3.88
C LEU A 9 15.00 1.36 2.90
N VAL A 10 14.37 0.69 1.94
CA VAL A 10 13.50 1.34 0.97
C VAL A 10 12.09 1.38 1.55
N PRO A 11 11.55 2.57 1.85
CA PRO A 11 10.18 2.68 2.32
C PRO A 11 9.21 2.28 1.21
N ALA A 12 8.14 1.60 1.59
CA ALA A 12 7.00 1.40 0.71
C ALA A 12 6.25 2.73 0.51
N PHE A 13 5.93 3.07 -0.73
CA PHE A 13 5.11 4.24 -1.04
C PHE A 13 3.65 3.81 -1.25
N ILE A 14 2.72 4.49 -0.58
CA ILE A 14 1.30 4.16 -0.66
C ILE A 14 0.39 5.34 -0.97
N THR A 15 -0.73 5.05 -1.61
CA THR A 15 -1.88 5.97 -1.73
C THR A 15 -3.20 5.22 -1.51
N SER A 16 -4.29 5.93 -1.23
CA SER A 16 -5.59 5.29 -1.04
C SER A 16 -6.14 4.72 -2.34
N SER A 17 -6.68 3.50 -2.29
CA SER A 17 -7.23 2.79 -3.45
C SER A 17 -8.45 3.52 -4.06
N ALA A 18 -9.13 4.36 -3.28
CA ALA A 18 -10.22 5.22 -3.76
C ALA A 18 -9.76 6.19 -4.86
N PHE A 19 -8.53 6.71 -4.78
CA PHE A 19 -7.98 7.59 -5.82
C PHE A 19 -7.60 6.83 -7.09
N ASN A 20 -7.21 5.56 -6.98
CA ASN A 20 -6.90 4.73 -8.14
C ASN A 20 -8.18 4.37 -8.91
N LYS A 21 -9.27 4.01 -8.22
CA LYS A 21 -10.57 3.72 -8.86
C LYS A 21 -11.11 4.89 -9.71
N GLU A 22 -10.91 6.13 -9.25
CA GLU A 22 -11.32 7.31 -10.01
C GLU A 22 -10.47 7.50 -11.29
N ARG A 23 -9.16 7.24 -11.21
CA ARG A 23 -8.25 7.28 -12.38
C ARG A 23 -8.54 6.16 -13.37
N THR A 24 -8.82 4.94 -12.89
CA THR A 24 -9.15 3.78 -13.74
C THR A 24 -10.53 3.95 -14.39
N ARG A 25 -11.50 4.57 -13.71
CA ARG A 25 -12.79 4.97 -14.30
C ARG A 25 -12.67 6.01 -15.41
N GLN A 26 -11.68 6.91 -15.35
CA GLN A 26 -11.44 7.87 -16.42
C GLN A 26 -10.73 7.25 -17.63
N VAL A 27 -10.09 6.09 -17.48
CA VAL A 27 -9.35 5.40 -18.56
C VAL A 27 -10.18 4.25 -19.16
N VAL A 28 -11.18 3.72 -18.46
CA VAL A 28 -11.97 2.55 -18.88
C VAL A 28 -13.47 2.88 -18.95
N SER A 29 -14.02 2.84 -20.17
CA SER A 29 -15.46 2.87 -20.50
C SER A 29 -16.29 1.86 -19.67
N PRO A 30 -17.62 2.08 -19.48
CA PRO A 30 -18.42 1.48 -18.40
C PRO A 30 -18.78 -0.01 -18.53
N GLN A 31 -18.05 -0.80 -19.32
CA GLN A 31 -18.42 -2.17 -19.69
C GLN A 31 -17.43 -3.23 -19.19
N TRP A 32 -16.96 -3.14 -17.94
CA TRP A 32 -16.23 -4.26 -17.34
C TRP A 32 -16.41 -4.35 -15.81
N SER A 33 -17.64 -4.63 -15.41
CA SER A 33 -17.88 -5.40 -14.19
C SER A 33 -17.53 -6.86 -14.51
N THR A 34 -16.73 -7.50 -13.63
CA THR A 34 -16.12 -8.85 -13.70
C THR A 34 -14.94 -9.02 -14.65
N ASP A 35 -13.71 -8.80 -14.16
CA ASP A 35 -12.53 -9.49 -14.72
C ASP A 35 -11.58 -9.96 -13.62
N THR A 36 -11.49 -11.27 -13.52
CA THR A 36 -10.40 -12.01 -12.88
C THR A 36 -9.24 -12.13 -13.87
N GLU A 37 -8.51 -11.05 -14.18
CA GLU A 37 -7.23 -11.17 -14.90
C GLU A 37 -6.40 -9.87 -14.89
N ASP A 38 -5.80 -9.52 -13.75
CA ASP A 38 -4.56 -8.73 -13.77
C ASP A 38 -3.76 -9.10 -12.51
N THR A 39 -2.72 -9.92 -12.68
CA THR A 39 -2.14 -10.82 -11.66
C THR A 39 -1.34 -10.10 -10.54
N GLY A 40 -2.00 -9.18 -9.84
CA GLY A 40 -1.51 -8.58 -8.61
C GLY A 40 -1.71 -9.47 -7.39
N TYR A 41 -1.19 -9.03 -6.24
CA TYR A 41 -1.45 -9.65 -4.94
C TYR A 41 -1.73 -8.56 -3.91
N CYS A 42 -2.37 -8.95 -2.81
CA CYS A 42 -2.64 -8.06 -1.70
C CYS A 42 -1.79 -8.41 -0.48
N MET A 43 -1.21 -7.38 0.13
CA MET A 43 -0.43 -7.49 1.36
C MET A 43 -1.23 -6.93 2.52
N GLU A 44 -1.37 -7.72 3.57
CA GLU A 44 -1.91 -7.26 4.84
C GLU A 44 -0.77 -6.87 5.77
N PHE A 45 -0.83 -5.65 6.28
CA PHE A 45 0.12 -5.13 7.25
C PHE A 45 -0.60 -4.64 8.50
N LYS A 46 0.04 -4.82 9.65
CA LYS A 46 -0.38 -4.20 10.90
C LYS A 46 0.41 -2.92 11.12
N THR A 47 -0.27 -1.78 11.18
CA THR A 47 0.37 -0.48 11.44
C THR A 47 0.95 -0.47 12.85
N GLU A 48 2.25 -0.25 12.97
CA GLU A 48 2.95 -0.21 14.26
C GLU A 48 3.11 1.24 14.74
N SER A 49 3.50 2.13 13.83
CA SER A 49 3.64 3.56 14.15
C SER A 49 3.23 4.43 12.97
N LEU A 50 2.83 5.68 13.28
CA LEU A 50 2.73 6.74 12.29
C LEU A 50 3.12 8.10 12.88
N THR A 51 3.63 8.96 12.03
CA THR A 51 3.90 10.37 12.35
C THR A 51 2.61 11.15 12.59
N HIS A 52 2.64 12.09 13.54
CA HIS A 52 1.51 12.97 13.84
C HIS A 52 1.04 13.81 12.63
N HIS A 53 1.91 14.03 11.64
CA HIS A 53 1.58 14.72 10.40
C HIS A 53 0.47 14.06 9.59
N CYS A 54 0.27 12.74 9.72
CA CYS A 54 -0.84 12.05 9.07
C CYS A 54 -2.21 12.55 9.55
N ALA A 55 -2.34 12.92 10.83
CA ALA A 55 -3.59 13.43 11.41
C ALA A 55 -3.86 14.90 11.08
N LEU A 56 -2.82 15.67 10.69
CA LEU A 56 -2.92 17.09 10.37
C LEU A 56 -3.33 17.37 8.91
N GLU A 57 -3.32 16.34 8.06
CA GLU A 57 -3.48 16.50 6.62
C GLU A 57 -4.93 16.75 6.21
N ASN A 58 -5.27 17.97 5.79
CA ASN A 58 -6.64 18.36 5.44
C ASN A 58 -6.88 18.54 3.93
N ARG A 59 -5.88 18.33 3.07
CA ARG A 59 -6.10 18.50 1.62
C ARG A 59 -7.04 17.41 1.08
N PRO A 60 -7.93 17.73 0.12
CA PRO A 60 -8.93 16.79 -0.38
C PRO A 60 -8.36 15.44 -0.86
N LEU A 61 -7.20 15.45 -1.53
CA LEU A 61 -6.58 14.26 -2.11
C LEU A 61 -5.75 13.42 -1.11
N THR A 62 -5.47 13.96 0.06
CA THR A 62 -4.61 13.31 1.08
C THR A 62 -5.30 13.17 2.44
N ARG A 63 -6.57 13.58 2.54
CA ARG A 63 -7.42 13.43 3.73
C ARG A 63 -7.50 11.99 4.25
N TRP A 64 -7.30 11.00 3.37
CA TRP A 64 -7.26 9.59 3.75
C TRP A 64 -6.20 9.27 4.81
N MET A 65 -5.10 10.03 4.85
CA MET A 65 -4.02 9.87 5.83
C MET A 65 -4.52 10.04 7.27
N GLN A 66 -5.59 10.82 7.48
CA GLN A 66 -6.21 11.00 8.79
C GLN A 66 -6.90 9.74 9.33
N TYR A 67 -7.14 8.72 8.50
CA TYR A 67 -7.77 7.47 8.93
C TYR A 67 -6.76 6.37 9.28
N LEU A 68 -5.46 6.64 9.10
CA LEU A 68 -4.41 5.74 9.57
C LEU A 68 -4.34 5.76 11.10
N ARG A 69 -4.24 4.58 11.69
CA ARG A 69 -4.23 4.37 13.14
C ARG A 69 -3.24 3.25 13.48
N GLU A 70 -2.52 3.41 14.57
CA GLU A 70 -1.65 2.37 15.12
C GLU A 70 -2.50 1.18 15.59
N GLY A 71 -1.98 -0.02 15.41
CA GLY A 71 -2.62 -1.29 15.79
C GLY A 71 -3.63 -1.85 14.76
N TYR A 72 -4.01 -1.07 13.74
CA TYR A 72 -4.97 -1.51 12.72
C TYR A 72 -4.29 -2.32 11.62
N THR A 73 -5.05 -3.25 11.03
CA THR A 73 -4.63 -3.97 9.83
C THR A 73 -5.10 -3.22 8.59
N VAL A 74 -4.17 -2.99 7.68
CA VAL A 74 -4.39 -2.33 6.40
C VAL A 74 -4.03 -3.27 5.26
N CYS A 75 -4.70 -3.08 4.14
CA CYS A 75 -4.48 -3.84 2.92
C CYS A 75 -3.82 -2.94 1.89
N VAL A 76 -2.75 -3.44 1.29
CA VAL A 76 -2.02 -2.73 0.25
C VAL A 76 -1.95 -3.62 -0.98
N ASP A 77 -2.64 -3.19 -2.03
CA ASP A 77 -2.68 -3.89 -3.30
C ASP A 77 -1.40 -3.62 -4.09
N CYS A 78 -0.79 -4.69 -4.59
CA CYS A 78 0.32 -4.64 -5.53
C CYS A 78 -0.21 -4.98 -6.92
N GLN A 79 -0.38 -3.96 -7.76
CA GLN A 79 -0.94 -4.08 -9.11
C GLN A 79 0.12 -3.84 -10.19
N PRO A 80 -0.07 -4.34 -11.42
CA PRO A 80 0.93 -4.29 -12.50
C PRO A 80 1.60 -2.94 -12.78
N PRO A 81 0.94 -1.77 -12.62
CA PRO A 81 1.63 -0.48 -12.76
C PRO A 81 2.77 -0.24 -11.77
N ALA A 82 2.71 -0.84 -10.57
CA ALA A 82 3.72 -0.73 -9.51
C ALA A 82 4.61 -1.98 -9.38
N MET A 83 4.28 -3.05 -10.11
CA MET A 83 5.04 -4.30 -10.08
C MET A 83 6.30 -4.21 -10.93
N ASN A 84 7.40 -4.73 -10.39
CA ASN A 84 8.58 -4.99 -11.19
C ASN A 84 8.27 -6.14 -12.19
N SER A 85 8.54 -5.92 -13.47
CA SER A 85 8.22 -6.88 -14.54
C SER A 85 8.99 -8.20 -14.46
N VAL A 86 10.13 -8.23 -13.75
CA VAL A 86 10.96 -9.44 -13.59
C VAL A 86 10.61 -10.18 -12.32
N SER A 87 10.56 -9.48 -11.17
CA SER A 87 10.31 -10.13 -9.88
C SER A 87 8.82 -10.32 -9.57
N LEU A 88 7.92 -9.65 -10.31
CA LEU A 88 6.49 -9.58 -10.05
C LEU A 88 6.17 -9.13 -8.62
N ARG A 89 6.92 -8.13 -8.14
CA ARG A 89 6.86 -7.62 -6.75
C ARG A 89 6.81 -6.10 -6.72
N CYS A 90 6.15 -5.56 -5.71
CA CYS A 90 6.18 -4.13 -5.41
C CYS A 90 7.35 -3.76 -4.50
N SER A 91 7.86 -2.55 -4.68
CA SER A 91 8.93 -2.02 -3.84
C SER A 91 8.47 -1.87 -2.39
N GLY A 92 9.25 -2.39 -1.44
CA GLY A 92 8.91 -2.33 -0.01
C GLY A 92 7.78 -3.28 0.42
N ASP A 93 7.41 -4.27 -0.42
CA ASP A 93 6.39 -5.27 -0.09
C ASP A 93 6.71 -6.13 1.14
N GLY A 94 7.98 -6.18 1.56
CA GLY A 94 8.42 -6.96 2.71
C GLY A 94 8.18 -8.46 2.54
N LEU A 95 8.11 -8.97 1.30
CA LEU A 95 7.89 -10.40 1.07
C LEU A 95 9.03 -11.25 1.67
N ASP A 96 10.27 -10.75 1.63
CA ASP A 96 11.44 -11.39 2.23
C ASP A 96 11.51 -11.22 3.76
N SER A 97 10.55 -10.53 4.37
CA SER A 97 10.48 -10.39 5.81
C SER A 97 9.93 -11.64 6.48
N ASP A 98 10.50 -12.04 7.61
CA ASP A 98 10.01 -13.14 8.46
C ASP A 98 8.73 -12.78 9.26
N GLY A 99 8.14 -11.60 9.03
CA GLY A 99 6.95 -11.11 9.72
C GLY A 99 7.24 -10.42 11.06
N ASN A 100 8.44 -10.59 11.61
CA ASN A 100 8.83 -9.90 12.84
C ASN A 100 9.55 -8.57 12.56
N GLN A 101 10.06 -8.38 11.33
CA GLN A 101 10.73 -7.15 10.97
C GLN A 101 9.75 -6.00 10.75
N THR A 102 10.18 -4.84 11.24
CA THR A 102 9.48 -3.57 11.07
C THR A 102 9.85 -2.98 9.72
N LEU A 103 8.85 -2.74 8.86
CA LEU A 103 9.01 -2.14 7.54
C LEU A 103 8.57 -0.68 7.59
N HIS A 104 9.22 0.16 6.80
CA HIS A 104 8.88 1.59 6.71
C HIS A 104 7.94 1.83 5.55
N TRP A 105 7.04 2.78 5.73
CA TRP A 105 6.13 3.23 4.68
C TRP A 105 5.99 4.74 4.70
N GLN A 106 5.66 5.30 3.54
CA GLN A 106 5.45 6.73 3.35
C GLN A 106 4.24 6.97 2.46
N ALA A 107 3.41 7.96 2.83
CA ALA A 107 2.26 8.34 2.04
C ALA A 107 2.65 9.23 0.86
N VAL A 108 2.13 8.92 -0.32
CA VAL A 108 2.28 9.77 -1.51
C VAL A 108 1.46 11.05 -1.32
N GLY A 109 2.04 12.19 -1.70
CA GLY A 109 1.41 13.51 -1.57
C GLY A 109 1.72 14.24 -0.26
N ASN A 110 2.19 13.54 0.78
CA ASN A 110 2.72 14.15 1.99
C ASN A 110 3.87 13.30 2.57
N PRO A 111 5.13 13.59 2.20
CA PRO A 111 6.29 12.86 2.70
C PRO A 111 6.47 12.90 4.22
N ARG A 112 5.84 13.85 4.91
CA ARG A 112 5.89 13.90 6.37
C ARG A 112 4.94 12.92 7.03
N CYS A 113 3.93 12.42 6.31
CA CYS A 113 3.09 11.32 6.74
C CYS A 113 3.76 10.00 6.36
N GLN A 114 4.48 9.44 7.31
CA GLN A 114 5.18 8.17 7.24
C GLN A 114 5.03 7.41 8.54
N GLY A 115 5.43 6.14 8.53
CA GLY A 115 5.36 5.30 9.70
C GLY A 115 6.01 3.94 9.49
N THR A 116 5.64 3.01 10.36
CA THR A 116 6.08 1.63 10.27
C THR A 116 4.92 0.66 10.38
N TRP A 117 5.11 -0.53 9.81
CA TRP A 117 4.17 -1.64 9.92
C TRP A 117 4.90 -2.98 9.95
N LYS A 118 4.19 -4.03 10.36
CA LYS A 118 4.66 -5.42 10.26
C LYS A 118 3.81 -6.19 9.27
N LYS A 119 4.45 -7.08 8.51
CA LYS A 119 3.74 -7.98 7.59
C LYS A 119 2.87 -8.95 8.41
N VAL A 120 1.60 -9.02 8.07
CA VAL A 120 0.69 -10.04 8.58
C VAL A 120 0.69 -11.24 7.64
N ARG A 121 0.32 -11.03 6.37
CA ARG A 121 0.31 -12.08 5.35
C ARG A 121 0.20 -11.50 3.94
N ARG A 122 0.50 -12.34 2.95
CA ARG A 122 0.15 -12.14 1.55
C ARG A 122 -1.09 -12.99 1.24
N VAL A 123 -2.03 -12.42 0.50
CA VAL A 123 -3.21 -13.11 -0.04
C VAL A 123 -3.44 -12.65 -1.47
N ASP A 124 -4.22 -13.42 -2.23
CA ASP A 124 -4.56 -13.03 -3.61
C ASP A 124 -5.55 -11.85 -3.61
N GLN A 125 -6.50 -11.87 -2.68
CA GLN A 125 -7.49 -10.80 -2.48
C GLN A 125 -7.71 -10.55 -0.99
N CYS A 126 -7.59 -9.30 -0.56
CA CYS A 126 -7.88 -8.93 0.82
C CYS A 126 -9.35 -8.51 1.02
N SER A 127 -9.81 -8.54 2.27
CA SER A 127 -11.17 -8.12 2.67
C SER A 127 -11.20 -6.86 3.54
N CYS A 128 -10.25 -5.94 3.37
CA CYS A 128 -10.21 -4.71 4.17
C CYS A 128 -11.37 -3.75 3.87
N PRO A 129 -11.83 -2.97 4.87
CA PRO A 129 -12.67 -1.80 4.64
C PRO A 129 -12.00 -0.80 3.68
N ALA A 130 -12.78 -0.07 2.90
CA ALA A 130 -12.27 0.88 1.91
C ALA A 130 -11.32 1.94 2.50
N VAL A 131 -11.54 2.35 3.76
CA VAL A 131 -10.68 3.31 4.48
C VAL A 131 -9.30 2.75 4.87
N HIS A 132 -9.15 1.43 4.84
CA HIS A 132 -7.91 0.70 5.14
C HIS A 132 -7.37 -0.03 3.89
N SER A 133 -7.84 0.35 2.71
CA SER A 133 -7.39 -0.18 1.43
C SER A 133 -6.53 0.85 0.70
N PHE A 134 -5.31 0.45 0.39
CA PHE A 134 -4.26 1.26 -0.23
C PHE A 134 -3.67 0.51 -1.42
N ILE A 135 -2.86 1.21 -2.21
CA ILE A 135 -2.11 0.64 -3.34
C ILE A 135 -0.64 1.08 -3.25
N PHE A 136 0.28 0.19 -3.63
CA PHE A 136 1.67 0.54 -3.86
C PHE A 136 1.82 1.43 -5.11
N ILE A 137 2.84 2.31 -5.09
CA ILE A 137 3.21 3.20 -6.21
C ILE A 137 4.68 3.02 -6.55
#